data_AF-A0A968C3W1-F1
#
_entry.id   AF-A0A968C3W1-F1
#
_cell.length_a   1.000
_cell.length_b   1.000
_cell.length_c   1.000
_cell.angle_alpha   90.00
_cell.angle_beta   90.00
_cell.angle_gamma   90.00
#
_symmetry.space_group_name_H-M   'P 1'
#
loop_
_entity.id
_entity.type
_entity.pdbx_description
1 polymer ?
#
loop_
_entity_poly.entity_id
_entity_poly.type
_entity_poly.pdbx_seq_one_letter_code
_entity_poly.pdbx_strand_id
1 'polypeptide(L)' 'DPLNAFVCRDLDADTCDDCSSGTDDPANDGPDTDGDGACDAGDPDIDGDTVLNGSDLDPLDR' A
#
# COMPACT_ATOMS: atom_id res chain seq x y z
N ASP A 1 4.65 -7.82 20.88
CA ASP A 1 4.43 -9.21 20.46
C ASP A 1 3.96 -9.14 19.02
N PRO A 2 4.80 -9.52 18.05
CA PRO A 2 4.47 -9.45 16.62
C PRO A 2 3.35 -10.43 16.21
N LEU A 3 2.87 -11.29 17.11
CA LEU A 3 1.74 -12.20 16.89
C LEU A 3 0.42 -11.67 17.47
N ASN A 4 0.42 -10.46 18.03
CA ASN A 4 -0.81 -9.85 18.49
C ASN A 4 -1.60 -9.29 17.29
N ALA A 5 -2.68 -9.98 16.91
CA ALA A 5 -3.57 -9.59 15.81
C ALA A 5 -4.29 -8.23 16.01
N PHE A 6 -4.16 -7.59 17.17
CA PHE A 6 -4.62 -6.22 17.38
C PHE A 6 -3.56 -5.15 17.08
N VAL A 7 -2.30 -5.56 16.90
CA VAL A 7 -1.16 -4.67 16.61
C VAL A 7 -0.94 -4.58 15.10
N CYS A 8 -0.96 -5.71 14.41
CA CYS A 8 -0.78 -5.79 12.96
C CYS A 8 -2.17 -5.96 12.32
N ARG A 9 -2.70 -4.85 11.82
CA ARG A 9 -4.04 -4.63 11.25
C ARG A 9 -3.93 -3.54 10.20
N ASP A 10 -5.02 -3.22 9.51
CA ASP A 10 -5.08 -2.08 8.57
C ASP A 10 -5.89 -0.95 9.24
N LEU A 11 -5.23 0.04 9.87
CA LEU A 11 -5.93 1.07 10.66
C LEU A 11 -6.44 2.24 9.82
N ASP A 12 -5.71 2.61 8.77
CA ASP A 12 -6.05 3.72 7.87
C ASP A 12 -6.74 3.28 6.58
N ALA A 13 -6.97 1.98 6.41
CA ALA A 13 -7.74 1.38 5.33
C ALA A 13 -7.08 1.56 3.95
N ASP A 14 -5.74 1.57 3.92
CA ASP A 14 -4.93 1.73 2.71
C ASP A 14 -4.59 0.39 2.03
N THR A 15 -5.03 -0.73 2.61
CA THR A 15 -4.84 -2.14 2.20
C THR A 15 -3.53 -2.81 2.64
N CYS A 16 -2.60 -2.07 3.23
CA CYS A 16 -1.46 -2.64 3.91
C CYS A 16 -1.79 -2.95 5.38
N ASP A 17 -1.03 -3.89 5.95
CA ASP A 17 -1.08 -4.13 7.39
C ASP A 17 -0.07 -3.20 8.03
N ASP A 18 -0.46 -2.42 9.05
CA ASP A 18 0.31 -1.45 9.84
C ASP A 18 1.72 -1.93 10.22
N CYS A 19 1.98 -3.25 10.23
CA CYS A 19 3.27 -3.88 10.51
C CYS A 19 4.12 -4.24 9.29
N SER A 20 3.69 -3.95 8.06
CA SER A 20 4.29 -4.44 6.82
C SER A 20 5.68 -3.82 6.55
N SER A 21 5.98 -2.67 7.17
CA SER A 21 7.32 -2.07 7.24
C SER A 21 8.23 -2.67 8.33
N GLY A 22 7.71 -3.58 9.15
CA GLY A 22 8.40 -4.25 10.26
C GLY A 22 8.16 -3.65 11.64
N THR A 23 7.40 -2.56 11.72
CA THR A 23 6.94 -1.89 12.96
C THR A 23 5.51 -1.42 12.79
N ASP A 24 4.74 -1.35 13.87
CA ASP A 24 3.38 -0.75 13.89
C ASP A 24 3.46 0.75 13.57
N ASP A 25 3.25 1.08 12.29
CA ASP A 25 3.26 2.44 11.74
C ASP A 25 2.25 2.53 10.58
N PRO A 26 0.95 2.83 10.87
CA PRO A 26 -0.12 2.86 9.87
C PRO A 26 0.23 3.70 8.64
N ALA A 27 0.91 4.84 8.82
CA ALA A 27 1.20 5.77 7.72
C ALA A 27 2.43 5.39 6.88
N ASN A 28 3.15 4.33 7.25
CA ASN A 28 4.36 3.87 6.58
C ASN A 28 4.50 2.37 6.82
N ASP A 29 3.48 1.66 6.36
CA ASP A 29 3.36 0.23 6.50
C ASP A 29 3.62 -0.48 5.15
N GLY A 30 3.50 0.17 4.01
CA GLY A 30 3.95 -0.38 2.73
C GLY A 30 4.34 0.65 1.67
N PRO A 31 4.67 0.19 0.46
CA PRO A 31 4.92 1.07 -0.69
C PRO A 31 3.66 1.80 -1.13
N ASP A 32 3.80 3.08 -1.46
CA ASP A 32 2.80 3.96 -2.08
C ASP A 32 3.55 4.74 -3.18
N THR A 33 3.49 4.23 -4.40
CA THR A 33 4.33 4.68 -5.53
C THR A 33 3.89 6.04 -6.07
N ASP A 34 2.60 6.32 -6.13
CA ASP A 34 2.07 7.58 -6.66
C ASP A 34 1.77 8.64 -5.58
N GLY A 35 1.74 8.24 -4.31
CA GLY A 35 1.54 9.11 -3.15
C GLY A 35 0.08 9.46 -2.89
N ASP A 36 -0.89 8.69 -3.39
CA ASP A 36 -2.32 8.95 -3.19
C ASP A 36 -2.87 8.46 -1.83
N GLY A 37 -2.04 7.72 -1.09
CA GLY A 37 -2.35 7.18 0.23
C GLY A 37 -3.03 5.81 0.21
N ALA A 38 -3.12 5.15 -0.95
CA ALA A 38 -3.37 3.73 -1.06
C ALA A 38 -2.03 2.99 -1.19
N CYS A 39 -1.94 1.84 -0.54
CA CYS A 39 -0.76 1.00 -0.66
C CYS A 39 -0.74 0.30 -2.03
N ASP A 40 0.45 0.14 -2.64
CA ASP A 40 0.66 -0.52 -3.94
C ASP A 40 -0.01 -1.91 -4.04
N ALA A 41 -0.21 -2.58 -2.90
CA ALA A 41 -0.83 -3.89 -2.81
C ALA A 41 -2.33 -3.90 -3.19
N GLY A 42 -3.02 -2.79 -2.98
CA GLY A 42 -4.45 -2.61 -3.25
C GLY A 42 -4.78 -1.53 -4.27
N ASP A 43 -3.78 -0.75 -4.69
CA ASP A 43 -3.94 0.30 -5.68
C ASP A 43 -4.17 -0.26 -7.10
N PRO A 44 -5.31 0.04 -7.76
CA PRO A 44 -5.56 -0.37 -9.14
C PRO A 44 -4.74 0.39 -10.21
N ASP A 45 -4.05 1.47 -9.85
CA ASP A 45 -3.30 2.40 -10.72
C ASP A 45 -2.00 2.88 -10.02
N ILE A 46 -1.04 1.97 -9.83
CA ILE A 46 0.10 2.11 -8.89
C ILE A 46 0.97 3.36 -9.11
N ASP A 47 1.08 3.87 -10.34
CA ASP A 47 1.86 5.08 -10.63
C ASP A 47 1.00 6.33 -10.88
N GLY A 48 -0.32 6.18 -10.83
CA GLY A 48 -1.29 7.25 -10.99
C GLY A 48 -1.18 7.95 -12.34
N ASP A 49 -0.88 7.23 -13.42
CA ASP A 49 -0.86 7.75 -14.79
C ASP A 49 -2.25 7.73 -15.46
N THR A 50 -3.27 7.21 -14.76
CA THR A 50 -4.68 7.00 -15.17
C THR A 50 -4.93 5.74 -16.02
N VAL A 51 -3.94 4.88 -16.19
CA VAL A 51 -4.02 3.61 -16.88
C VAL A 51 -3.90 2.49 -15.85
N LEU A 52 -5.02 1.81 -15.59
CA LEU A 52 -5.05 0.70 -14.62
C LEU A 52 -3.93 -0.32 -14.88
N ASN A 53 -3.32 -0.84 -13.81
CA ASN A 53 -2.19 -1.78 -13.83
C ASN A 53 -2.34 -2.93 -14.84
N GLY A 54 -3.56 -3.45 -15.01
CA GLY A 54 -3.84 -4.56 -15.93
C GLY A 54 -3.90 -4.18 -17.41
N SER A 55 -3.94 -2.89 -17.72
CA SER A 55 -3.96 -2.30 -19.07
C SER A 55 -2.71 -1.48 -19.37
N ASP A 56 -1.86 -1.27 -18.37
CA ASP A 56 -0.59 -0.57 -18.51
C ASP A 56 0.54 -1.53 -18.88
N LEU A 57 1.40 -1.09 -19.80
CA LEU A 57 2.61 -1.80 -20.21
C LEU A 57 3.77 -1.54 -19.24
N ASP A 58 3.73 -0.42 -18.53
CA ASP A 58 4.78 0.02 -17.63
C ASP A 58 4.18 0.48 -16.27
N PRO A 59 3.55 -0.41 -15.46
CA PRO A 59 2.73 -0.07 -14.28
C PRO A 59 3.43 0.58 -13.07
N LEU A 60 4.67 1.01 -13.25
CA LEU A 60 5.52 1.63 -12.24
C LEU A 60 6.24 2.87 -12.81
N ASP A 61 5.86 3.33 -14.00
CA ASP A 61 6.52 4.42 -14.73
C ASP A 61 5.48 5.37 -15.32
N ARG A 62 5.46 6.59 -14.78
CA ARG A 62 4.45 7.60 -15.06
C ARG A 62 4.66 8.37 -16.37
#